data_AF-A0A9N8Z3W8-F1
#
_entry.id   AF-A0A9N8Z3W8-F1
#
_cell.length_a   1.000
_cell.length_b   1.000
_cell.length_c   1.000
_cell.angle_alpha   90.00
_cell.angle_beta   90.00
_cell.angle_gamma   90.00
#
_symmetry.space_group_name_H-M   'P 1'
#
loop_
_entity.id
_entity.type
_entity.pdbx_description
1 polymer ?
#
loop_
_entity_poly.entity_id
_entity_poly.type
_entity_poly.pdbx_seq_one_letter_code
_entity_poly.pdbx_strand_id
1 'polypeptide(L)'
;MTRVLMISTYIPQVIRARPNRFFKSKDIIFVDAYRSHNRDYVIKALNLESLDVLEIPGGTTSVLQPPDVSVNKPFKNRIRKRWEEWIDKGKKSYIKKENQKKASYKLVCKWVFET
;
A
#
# COMPACT_ATOMS: atom_id res chain seq x y z
N MET A 1 4.94 -6.49 -0.70
CA MET A 1 5.56 -7.20 0.44
C MET A 1 6.33 -8.41 -0.09
N THR A 2 7.54 -8.69 0.41
CA THR A 2 8.27 -9.89 -0.06
C THR A 2 7.64 -11.16 0.50
N ARG A 3 7.91 -12.28 -0.15
CA ARG A 3 7.38 -13.61 0.19
C ARG A 3 7.64 -14.02 1.64
N VAL A 4 8.85 -13.74 2.12
CA VAL A 4 9.27 -14.06 3.50
C VAL A 4 8.47 -13.22 4.49
N LEU A 5 8.38 -11.91 4.26
CA LEU A 5 7.68 -10.97 5.14
C LEU A 5 6.18 -11.28 5.27
N MET A 6 5.55 -11.82 4.23
CA MET A 6 4.13 -12.17 4.30
C MET A 6 3.86 -13.27 5.33
N ILE A 7 4.71 -14.30 5.38
CA ILE A 7 4.53 -15.42 6.31
C ILE A 7 5.13 -15.11 7.68
N SER A 8 6.35 -14.58 7.73
CA SER A 8 7.07 -14.39 8.99
C SER A 8 6.64 -13.15 9.76
N THR A 9 5.98 -12.19 9.12
CA THR A 9 5.62 -10.90 9.74
C THR A 9 4.13 -10.64 9.64
N TYR A 10 3.57 -10.63 8.43
CA TYR A 10 2.18 -10.20 8.23
C TYR A 10 1.16 -11.15 8.87
N ILE A 11 1.32 -12.47 8.71
CA ILE A 11 0.41 -13.42 9.36
C ILE A 11 0.47 -13.30 10.90
N PRO A 12 1.64 -13.35 11.55
CA PRO A 12 1.70 -13.23 13.01
C PRO A 12 1.23 -11.87 13.55
N GLN A 13 1.65 -10.78 12.94
CA GLN A 13 1.48 -9.44 13.52
C GLN A 13 0.20 -8.74 13.07
N VAL A 14 -0.33 -9.09 11.89
CA VAL A 14 -1.57 -8.52 11.38
C VAL A 14 -2.68 -9.54 11.54
N ILE A 15 -2.61 -10.67 10.81
CA ILE A 15 -3.72 -11.62 10.74
C ILE A 15 -4.13 -12.15 12.12
N ARG A 16 -3.16 -12.62 12.91
CA ARG A 16 -3.43 -13.21 14.25
C ARG A 16 -3.71 -12.16 15.33
N ALA A 17 -3.20 -10.94 15.18
CA ALA A 17 -3.42 -9.86 16.13
C ALA A 17 -4.74 -9.10 15.91
N ARG A 18 -5.48 -9.41 14.83
CA ARG A 18 -6.77 -8.77 14.55
C ARG A 18 -7.75 -8.98 15.72
N PRO A 19 -8.46 -7.92 16.15
CA PRO A 19 -9.48 -8.04 17.17
C PRO A 19 -10.61 -8.96 16.68
N ASN A 20 -11.28 -9.65 17.59
CA ASN A 20 -12.46 -10.49 17.32
C ASN A 20 -12.21 -11.75 16.47
N ARG A 21 -10.97 -12.24 16.35
CA ARG A 21 -10.66 -13.55 15.73
C ARG A 21 -11.41 -14.74 16.38
N PHE A 22 -11.92 -14.56 17.60
CA PHE A 22 -12.69 -15.59 18.31
C PHE A 22 -14.00 -15.97 17.61
N PHE A 23 -14.56 -15.13 16.75
CA PHE A 23 -15.70 -15.53 15.92
C PHE A 23 -15.17 -16.44 14.80
N LYS A 24 -15.47 -17.73 14.89
CA LYS A 24 -15.04 -18.81 13.97
C LYS A 24 -15.68 -18.73 12.57
N SER A 25 -15.94 -17.54 12.03
CA SER A 25 -16.33 -17.43 10.63
C SER A 25 -15.11 -17.63 9.74
N LYS A 26 -15.31 -18.27 8.59
CA LYS A 26 -14.34 -18.17 7.50
C LYS A 26 -14.31 -16.71 7.04
N ASP A 27 -13.12 -16.14 7.01
CA ASP A 27 -12.88 -14.78 6.55
C ASP A 27 -12.31 -14.81 5.14
N ILE A 28 -12.45 -13.70 4.40
CA ILE A 28 -11.87 -13.54 3.07
C ILE A 28 -10.74 -12.52 3.13
N ILE A 29 -9.61 -12.83 2.51
CA ILE A 29 -8.53 -11.88 2.26
C ILE A 29 -8.42 -11.60 0.77
N PHE A 30 -8.56 -10.33 0.40
CA PHE A 30 -8.31 -9.86 -0.96
C PHE A 30 -6.82 -9.55 -1.11
N VAL A 31 -6.20 -10.13 -2.13
CA VAL A 31 -4.79 -9.88 -2.49
C VAL A 31 -4.69 -9.37 -3.92
N ASP A 32 -3.72 -8.50 -4.19
CA ASP A 32 -3.42 -8.11 -5.57
C ASP A 32 -2.76 -9.27 -6.34
N ALA A 33 -2.79 -9.22 -7.67
CA ALA A 33 -2.15 -10.20 -8.55
C ALA A 33 -0.60 -10.23 -8.47
N TYR A 34 -0.01 -9.73 -7.38
CA TYR A 34 1.43 -9.68 -7.22
C TYR A 34 1.99 -11.06 -6.90
N ARG A 35 3.03 -11.45 -7.64
CA ARG A 35 3.60 -12.81 -7.62
C ARG A 35 4.06 -13.30 -6.24
N SER A 36 4.29 -12.42 -5.26
CA SER A 36 4.62 -12.87 -3.90
C SER A 36 3.41 -13.35 -3.10
N HIS A 37 2.20 -12.93 -3.46
CA HIS A 37 0.97 -13.24 -2.74
C HIS A 37 0.28 -14.50 -3.30
N ASN A 38 0.47 -14.79 -4.59
CA ASN A 38 -0.19 -15.92 -5.29
C ASN A 38 0.68 -17.18 -5.34
N ARG A 39 1.58 -17.36 -4.36
CA ARG A 39 2.36 -18.60 -4.23
C ARG A 39 1.59 -19.60 -3.40
N ASP A 40 1.59 -20.86 -3.82
CA ASP A 40 0.85 -21.94 -3.14
C ASP A 40 1.14 -22.02 -1.65
N TYR A 41 2.40 -21.86 -1.23
CA TYR A 41 2.77 -21.93 0.18
C TYR A 41 2.28 -20.72 1.00
N VAL A 42 2.10 -19.56 0.37
CA VAL A 42 1.48 -18.37 1.00
C VAL A 42 -0.01 -18.59 1.15
N ILE A 43 -0.68 -19.06 0.09
CA ILE A 43 -2.11 -19.37 0.10
C ILE A 43 -2.40 -20.46 1.15
N LYS A 44 -1.59 -21.52 1.20
CA LYS A 44 -1.68 -22.56 2.24
C LYS A 44 -1.55 -21.97 3.65
N ALA A 45 -0.59 -21.08 3.88
CA ALA A 45 -0.40 -20.45 5.18
C ALA A 45 -1.62 -19.58 5.59
N LEU A 46 -2.24 -18.88 4.64
CA LEU A 46 -3.46 -18.10 4.89
C LEU A 46 -4.68 -18.98 5.13
N ASN A 47 -4.83 -20.07 4.37
CA ASN A 47 -5.91 -21.04 4.57
C ASN A 47 -5.84 -21.71 5.95
N LEU A 48 -4.63 -21.96 6.48
CA LEU A 48 -4.45 -22.45 7.86
C LEU A 48 -4.94 -21.46 8.92
N GLU A 49 -5.00 -20.16 8.60
CA GLU A 49 -5.58 -19.13 9.44
C GLU A 49 -7.09 -18.96 9.22
N SER A 50 -7.75 -19.89 8.50
CA SER A 50 -9.17 -19.83 8.11
C SER A 50 -9.53 -18.63 7.21
N LEU A 51 -8.58 -18.20 6.37
CA LEU A 51 -8.77 -17.16 5.37
C LEU A 51 -8.86 -17.75 3.96
N ASP A 52 -9.98 -17.54 3.28
CA ASP A 52 -10.08 -17.82 1.85
C ASP A 52 -9.42 -16.65 1.07
N VAL A 53 -8.49 -16.97 0.17
CA VAL A 53 -7.72 -15.97 -0.59
C VAL A 53 -8.42 -15.68 -1.91
N LEU A 54 -8.78 -14.41 -2.13
CA LEU A 54 -9.35 -13.93 -3.38
C LEU A 54 -8.38 -12.97 -4.08
N GLU A 55 -7.96 -13.34 -5.29
CA GLU A 55 -7.08 -12.51 -6.11
C GLU A 55 -7.87 -11.44 -6.86
N ILE A 56 -7.42 -10.19 -6.76
CA ILE A 56 -7.91 -9.07 -7.56
C ILE A 56 -7.20 -9.10 -8.92
N PRO A 57 -7.92 -9.09 -10.05
CA PRO A 57 -7.32 -9.11 -11.38
C PRO A 57 -6.28 -8.01 -11.59
N GLY A 58 -5.19 -8.34 -12.28
CA GLY A 58 -4.14 -7.38 -12.60
C GLY A 58 -4.69 -6.14 -13.33
N GLY A 59 -4.15 -4.97 -13.00
CA GLY A 59 -4.57 -3.70 -13.61
C GLY A 59 -5.86 -3.10 -13.04
N THR A 60 -6.52 -3.76 -12.08
CA THR A 60 -7.79 -3.27 -11.51
C THR A 60 -7.66 -2.69 -10.09
N THR A 61 -6.45 -2.64 -9.53
CA THR A 61 -6.18 -2.11 -8.17
C THR A 61 -6.78 -0.72 -7.92
N SER A 62 -6.76 0.17 -8.91
CA SER A 62 -7.30 1.53 -8.81
C SER A 62 -8.83 1.60 -8.70
N VAL A 63 -9.53 0.47 -8.87
CA VAL A 63 -11.00 0.37 -8.88
C VAL A 63 -11.50 -0.68 -7.89
N LEU A 64 -10.89 -1.86 -7.87
CA LEU A 64 -11.37 -3.01 -7.11
C LEU A 64 -10.71 -3.18 -5.74
N GLN A 65 -9.55 -2.55 -5.48
CA GLN A 65 -8.85 -2.70 -4.20
C GLN A 65 -9.29 -1.62 -3.20
N PRO A 66 -10.09 -1.96 -2.17
CA PRO A 66 -10.68 -0.95 -1.29
C PRO A 66 -9.65 -0.04 -0.59
N PRO A 67 -8.51 -0.55 -0.09
CA PRO A 67 -7.47 0.32 0.47
C PRO A 67 -6.93 1.33 -0.53
N ASP A 68 -6.78 0.96 -1.81
CA ASP A 68 -6.26 1.89 -2.81
C ASP A 68 -7.27 2.96 -3.19
N VAL A 69 -8.54 2.60 -3.30
CA VAL A 69 -9.62 3.53 -3.67
C VAL A 69 -9.98 4.47 -2.51
N SER A 70 -10.12 3.92 -1.30
CA SER A 70 -10.72 4.64 -0.18
C SER A 70 -9.71 5.32 0.72
N VAL A 71 -8.50 4.75 0.85
CA VAL A 71 -7.47 5.26 1.79
C VAL A 71 -6.30 5.88 1.03
N ASN A 72 -5.67 5.13 0.13
CA ASN A 72 -4.45 5.60 -0.53
C ASN A 72 -4.74 6.70 -1.55
N LYS A 73 -5.85 6.64 -2.29
CA LYS A 73 -6.20 7.64 -3.30
C LYS A 73 -6.36 9.06 -2.71
N PRO A 74 -7.18 9.32 -1.68
CA PRO A 74 -7.28 10.66 -1.11
C PRO A 74 -5.95 11.16 -0.55
N PHE A 75 -5.17 10.28 0.11
CA PHE A 75 -3.83 10.61 0.58
C PHE A 75 -2.88 11.01 -0.57
N LYS A 76 -2.75 10.15 -1.60
CA LYS A 76 -1.93 10.40 -2.79
C LYS A 76 -2.36 11.69 -3.50
N ASN A 77 -3.66 11.97 -3.58
CA ASN A 77 -4.18 13.20 -4.19
C ASN A 77 -3.76 14.46 -3.43
N ARG A 78 -3.84 14.45 -2.08
CA ARG A 78 -3.41 15.59 -1.25
C ARG A 78 -1.90 15.84 -1.39
N ILE A 79 -1.09 14.79 -1.31
CA ILE A 79 0.36 14.90 -1.52
C ILE A 79 0.69 15.39 -2.93
N ARG A 80 -0.02 14.89 -3.95
CA ARG A 80 0.14 15.34 -5.33
C ARG A 80 -0.16 16.83 -5.47
N LYS A 81 -1.24 17.33 -4.86
CA LYS A 81 -1.55 18.77 -4.86
C LYS A 81 -0.42 19.61 -4.27
N ARG A 82 0.14 19.21 -3.12
CA ARG A 82 1.30 19.90 -2.50
C ARG A 82 2.53 19.88 -3.40
N TRP A 83 2.76 18.77 -4.08
CA TRP A 83 3.86 18.63 -5.02
C TRP A 83 3.67 19.53 -6.26
N GLU A 84 2.45 19.57 -6.83
CA GLU A 84 2.10 20.44 -7.97
C GLU A 84 2.27 21.92 -7.59
N GLU A 85 1.74 22.33 -6.43
CA GLU A 85 1.94 23.69 -5.89
C GLU A 85 3.41 24.04 -5.67
N TRP A 86 4.20 23.07 -5.18
CA TRP A 86 5.64 23.26 -4.96
C TRP A 86 6.42 23.36 -6.28
N ILE A 87 6.04 22.62 -7.31
CA ILE A 87 6.65 22.74 -8.64
C ILE A 87 6.31 24.08 -9.29
N ASP A 88 5.07 24.52 -9.15
CA ASP A 88 4.58 25.75 -9.76
C ASP A 88 5.18 26.99 -9.07
N LYS A 89 5.20 27.02 -7.72
CA LYS A 89 5.60 28.18 -6.91
C LYS A 89 7.05 28.11 -6.39
N GLY A 90 7.69 26.96 -6.42
CA GLY A 90 9.01 26.76 -5.84
C GLY A 90 10.11 27.47 -6.63
N LYS A 91 11.15 27.96 -5.94
CA LYS A 91 12.39 28.41 -6.61
C LYS A 91 12.96 27.22 -7.38
N LYS A 92 12.81 27.25 -8.72
CA LYS A 92 13.33 26.25 -9.66
C LYS A 92 14.86 26.27 -9.61
N SER A 93 15.43 25.63 -8.60
CA SER A 93 16.86 25.42 -8.53
C SER A 93 17.20 24.20 -9.36
N TYR A 94 17.79 24.42 -10.52
CA TYR A 94 18.22 23.38 -11.45
C TYR A 94 19.54 22.77 -10.95
N ILE A 95 19.69 21.44 -11.01
CA ILE A 95 20.91 20.74 -10.52
C ILE A 95 22.09 20.96 -11.48
N LYS A 96 21.79 21.18 -12.76
CA LYS A 96 22.66 21.64 -13.85
C LYS A 96 21.78 21.65 -15.09
N LYS A 97 21.80 22.76 -15.83
CA LYS A 97 21.20 23.09 -17.12
C LYS A 97 19.84 22.52 -17.61
N GLU A 98 19.15 21.60 -16.93
CA GLU A 98 17.82 21.11 -17.41
C GLU A 98 17.00 20.30 -16.39
N ASN A 99 17.59 19.69 -15.35
CA ASN A 99 16.82 18.86 -14.40
C ASN A 99 16.38 19.65 -13.16
N GLN A 100 15.06 19.69 -12.93
CA GLN A 100 14.44 20.25 -11.74
C GLN A 100 14.82 19.44 -10.50
N LYS A 101 15.21 20.10 -9.39
CA LYS A 101 15.47 19.41 -8.12
C LYS A 101 14.22 18.66 -7.65
N LYS A 102 14.42 17.47 -7.08
CA LYS A 102 13.37 16.76 -6.33
C LYS A 102 13.13 17.46 -5.00
N ALA A 103 11.89 17.44 -4.51
CA ALA A 103 11.58 17.88 -3.15
C ALA A 103 12.41 17.05 -2.15
N SER A 104 12.93 17.70 -1.11
CA SER A 104 13.68 16.99 -0.07
C SER A 104 12.75 16.09 0.74
N TYR A 105 13.25 14.97 1.26
CA TYR A 105 12.45 14.09 2.13
C TYR A 105 11.88 14.83 3.34
N LYS A 106 12.64 15.77 3.93
CA LYS A 106 12.16 16.62 5.03
C LYS A 106 10.92 17.43 4.65
N LEU A 107 10.89 17.98 3.43
CA LEU A 107 9.75 18.73 2.92
C LEU A 107 8.55 17.81 2.64
N VAL A 108 8.80 16.62 2.05
CA VAL A 108 7.74 15.63 1.83
C VAL A 108 7.14 15.16 3.16
N CYS A 109 7.96 14.86 4.18
CA CYS A 109 7.48 14.51 5.52
C CYS A 109 6.62 15.63 6.13
N LYS A 110 6.99 16.90 5.90
CA LYS A 110 6.17 18.04 6.31
C LYS A 110 4.81 18.03 5.60
N TRP A 111 4.75 17.78 4.29
CA TRP A 111 3.47 17.64 3.59
C TRP A 111 2.62 16.51 4.14
N VAL A 112 3.22 15.36 4.44
CA VAL A 112 2.53 14.20 5.05
C VAL A 112 1.95 14.57 6.41
N PHE A 113 2.69 15.31 7.25
CA PHE A 113 2.19 15.77 8.55
C PHE A 113 1.03 16.78 8.43
N GLU A 114 1.02 17.58 7.37
CA GLU A 114 -0.02 18.59 7.10
C GLU A 114 -1.21 18.06 6.27
N THR A 115 -1.21 16.77 5.93
CA THR A 115 -2.24 16.10 5.10
C THR A 115 -3.32 15.49 5.97
#